data_AF-A0A4Y7PT62-F1
#
_entry.id   AF-A0A4Y7PT62-F1
#
_cell.length_a   1.000
_cell.length_b   1.000
_cell.length_c   1.000
_cell.angle_alpha   90.00
_cell.angle_beta   90.00
_cell.angle_gamma   90.00
#
_symmetry.space_group_name_H-M   'P 1'
#
loop_
_entity.id
_entity.type
_entity.pdbx_description
1 polymer ?
#
loop_
_entity_poly.entity_id
_entity_poly.type
_entity_poly.pdbx_seq_one_letter_code
_entity_poly.pdbx_strand_id
1 'polypeptide(L)'
;MSLINFKSYAGRQDIGPFNAPGPNAYEVIPNSQHVARTAYKSNSSKYTINGRTSSFTEVTTLLKGRGIDLDSKHFLLQVSDVESIAQMKPGGPSKHEDDLLETIDEALVVLDKFAEVRAEKLNRLRTVEREKNALDDKKREAEDFLRLQNDHVRALSRWYQWNLWQCLMTDQKLVNVIEALETELAEETEQNKDDITHCELLEKHFEERGAAYKEVKAAAAEAFKDLAVHEKQQVNLEERKKHANGKGKKLKKKSVQEVCGRLTNINSEKIEKERKRHAEQESLMEKGEKVLEGIRNSLKGVP
;
A
#
# COMPACT_ATOMS: atom_id res chain seq x y z
N MET A 1 62.34 27.74 -103.43
CA MET A 1 61.32 28.06 -102.39
C MET A 1 60.02 27.40 -102.81
N SER A 2 59.71 26.23 -102.24
CA SER A 2 58.45 25.53 -102.46
C SER A 2 57.74 25.50 -101.11
N LEU A 3 56.56 26.10 -101.05
CA LEU A 3 55.74 26.18 -99.85
C LEU A 3 55.16 24.79 -99.57
N ILE A 4 55.72 24.15 -98.53
CA ILE A 4 55.17 22.96 -97.89
C ILE A 4 54.23 23.46 -96.80
N ASN A 5 52.92 23.21 -97.00
CA ASN A 5 51.79 23.26 -96.04
C ASN A 5 50.61 24.09 -96.57
N PHE A 6 49.84 23.49 -97.48
CA PHE A 6 48.40 23.72 -97.51
C PHE A 6 47.74 22.38 -97.19
N LYS A 7 47.49 22.13 -95.90
CA LYS A 7 46.59 21.05 -95.48
C LYS A 7 45.17 21.54 -95.75
N SER A 8 44.61 21.18 -96.90
CA SER A 8 43.19 21.36 -97.16
C SER A 8 42.42 20.45 -96.20
N TYR A 9 41.73 21.03 -95.22
CA TYR A 9 40.79 20.32 -94.35
C TYR A 9 39.48 19.96 -95.05
N ALA A 10 39.36 20.24 -96.35
CA ALA A 10 38.39 19.58 -97.20
C ALA A 10 38.88 18.15 -97.44
N GLY A 11 38.43 17.21 -96.59
CA GLY A 11 38.44 15.80 -96.95
C GLY A 11 37.84 15.61 -98.35
N ARG A 12 38.23 14.53 -99.04
CA ARG A 12 37.64 14.17 -100.33
C ARG A 12 36.12 14.19 -100.15
N GLN A 13 35.43 15.10 -100.86
CA GLN A 13 33.97 15.08 -100.92
C GLN A 13 33.60 13.86 -101.76
N ASP A 14 33.54 12.70 -101.10
CA ASP A 14 32.87 11.56 -101.66
C ASP A 14 31.41 11.96 -101.77
N ILE A 15 30.98 12.09 -103.03
CA ILE A 15 29.62 12.42 -103.38
C ILE A 15 28.76 11.33 -102.77
N GLY A 16 27.96 11.68 -101.76
CA GLY A 16 27.08 10.74 -101.08
C GLY A 16 26.15 10.02 -102.08
N PRO A 17 25.51 8.91 -101.68
CA PRO A 17 24.83 7.95 -102.58
C PRO A 17 23.62 8.51 -103.35
N PHE A 18 23.39 9.82 -103.31
CA PHE A 18 22.27 10.51 -103.92
C PHE A 18 22.58 11.16 -105.27
N ASN A 19 23.81 11.05 -105.81
CA ASN A 19 24.12 11.44 -107.19
C ASN A 19 24.18 10.22 -108.10
N ALA A 20 23.02 9.83 -108.63
CA ALA A 20 22.87 8.91 -109.75
C ALA A 20 23.20 9.63 -111.09
N PRO A 21 23.40 8.92 -112.22
CA PRO A 21 24.02 9.49 -113.42
C PRO A 21 23.04 10.45 -114.13
N GLY A 22 23.39 11.72 -114.11
CA GLY A 22 22.70 12.78 -114.84
C GLY A 22 21.98 13.77 -113.90
N PRO A 23 22.01 15.08 -114.21
CA PRO A 23 21.55 16.15 -113.30
C PRO A 23 20.05 16.11 -112.93
N ASN A 24 19.28 15.18 -113.50
CA ASN A 24 17.83 15.04 -113.31
C ASN A 24 17.40 13.60 -112.95
N ALA A 25 18.33 12.71 -112.60
CA ALA A 25 17.99 11.34 -112.20
C ALA A 25 17.58 11.31 -110.73
N TYR A 26 16.30 11.09 -110.44
CA TYR A 26 15.78 10.90 -109.08
C TYR A 26 14.96 9.61 -108.99
N GLU A 27 15.05 8.91 -107.87
CA GLU A 27 14.23 7.73 -107.58
C GLU A 27 12.87 8.18 -107.02
N VAL A 28 11.78 7.80 -107.68
CA VAL A 28 10.42 8.11 -107.20
C VAL A 28 10.05 7.10 -106.12
N ILE A 29 10.06 7.54 -104.87
CA ILE A 29 9.64 6.71 -103.74
C ILE A 29 8.11 6.52 -103.79
N PRO A 30 7.60 5.27 -103.78
CA PRO A 30 6.15 5.01 -103.74
C PRO A 30 5.48 5.71 -102.53
N ASN A 31 4.28 6.27 -102.72
CA ASN A 31 3.52 7.05 -101.73
C ASN A 31 4.10 8.43 -101.35
N SER A 32 5.04 8.99 -102.12
CA SER A 32 5.55 10.35 -101.89
C SER A 32 4.49 11.43 -102.17
N GLN A 33 4.40 12.43 -101.30
CA GLN A 33 3.67 13.67 -101.57
C GLN A 33 4.63 14.67 -102.26
N HIS A 34 4.24 15.19 -103.43
CA HIS A 34 5.05 16.14 -104.19
C HIS A 34 4.52 17.56 -104.06
N VAL A 35 5.43 18.51 -103.85
CA VAL A 35 5.16 19.94 -103.84
C VAL A 35 5.80 20.55 -105.07
N ALA A 36 5.03 21.31 -105.85
CA ALA A 36 5.55 22.00 -107.04
C ALA A 36 5.13 23.47 -107.05
N ARG A 37 6.03 24.34 -107.50
CA ARG A 37 5.76 25.76 -107.72
C ARG A 37 5.88 26.05 -109.22
N THR A 38 4.80 26.52 -109.83
CA THR A 38 4.77 26.92 -111.24
C THR A 38 4.81 28.44 -111.31
N ALA A 39 5.83 29.00 -111.97
CA ALA A 39 5.92 30.43 -112.26
C ALA A 39 5.41 30.71 -113.67
N TYR A 40 4.47 31.65 -113.81
CA TYR A 40 3.89 32.05 -115.08
C TYR A 40 4.57 33.31 -115.63
N LYS A 41 4.58 33.49 -116.95
CA LYS A 41 5.12 34.69 -117.62
C LYS A 41 4.42 35.99 -117.18
N SER A 42 3.22 35.89 -116.61
CA SER A 42 2.47 36.97 -115.97
C SER A 42 3.05 37.42 -114.61
N ASN A 43 4.27 37.01 -114.25
CA ASN A 43 4.92 37.30 -112.98
C ASN A 43 4.15 36.78 -111.73
N SER A 44 3.21 35.86 -111.94
CA SER A 44 2.47 35.18 -110.88
C SER A 44 3.04 33.79 -110.67
N SER A 45 3.00 33.31 -109.42
CA SER A 45 3.41 31.94 -109.09
C SER A 45 2.31 31.20 -108.35
N LYS A 46 2.17 29.91 -108.63
CA LYS A 46 1.14 29.05 -108.08
C LYS A 46 1.80 27.84 -107.42
N TYR A 47 1.39 27.53 -106.20
CA TYR A 47 1.83 26.34 -105.50
C TYR A 47 0.84 25.20 -105.72
N THR A 48 1.36 23.99 -105.82
CA THR A 48 0.56 22.78 -105.93
C THR A 48 1.10 21.68 -105.04
N ILE A 49 0.20 20.96 -104.37
CA ILE A 49 0.49 19.76 -103.59
C ILE A 49 -0.22 18.61 -104.29
N ASN A 50 0.52 17.61 -104.75
CA ASN A 50 0.00 16.48 -105.51
C ASN A 50 -0.86 16.90 -106.74
N GLY A 51 -0.46 17.98 -107.43
CA GLY A 51 -1.18 18.55 -108.57
C GLY A 51 -2.42 19.40 -108.21
N ARG A 52 -2.83 19.45 -106.93
CA ARG A 52 -3.92 20.33 -106.46
C ARG A 52 -3.39 21.71 -106.11
N THR A 53 -4.16 22.74 -106.41
CA THR A 53 -3.79 24.13 -106.09
C THR A 53 -3.76 24.34 -104.57
N SER A 54 -2.68 24.91 -104.05
CA SER A 54 -2.49 25.18 -102.63
C SER A 54 -1.89 26.57 -102.39
N SER A 55 -1.97 27.05 -101.15
CA SER A 55 -1.37 28.31 -100.72
C SER A 55 0.06 28.12 -100.19
N PHE A 56 0.83 29.20 -100.10
CA PHE A 56 2.19 29.16 -99.52
C PHE A 56 2.17 28.70 -98.06
N THR A 57 1.21 29.17 -97.26
CA THR A 57 1.09 28.81 -95.84
C THR A 57 0.80 27.32 -95.63
N GLU A 58 -0.05 26.73 -96.46
CA GLU A 58 -0.33 25.28 -96.43
C GLU A 58 0.91 24.45 -96.77
N VAL A 59 1.66 24.87 -97.79
CA VAL A 59 2.92 24.23 -98.18
C VAL A 59 3.95 24.34 -97.05
N THR A 60 4.14 25.52 -96.48
CA THR A 60 5.08 25.73 -95.36
C THR A 60 4.68 24.91 -94.14
N THR A 61 3.40 24.82 -93.82
CA THR A 61 2.90 24.01 -92.69
C THR A 61 3.14 22.53 -92.91
N LEU A 62 2.89 22.04 -94.13
CA LEU A 62 3.13 20.64 -94.51
C LEU A 62 4.61 20.27 -94.44
N LEU A 63 5.50 21.18 -94.84
CA LEU A 63 6.95 20.99 -94.79
C LEU A 63 7.48 21.09 -93.36
N LYS A 64 6.98 22.05 -92.55
CA LYS A 64 7.30 22.16 -91.12
C LYS A 64 6.93 20.89 -90.36
N GLY A 65 5.76 20.31 -90.66
CA GLY A 65 5.34 19.02 -90.09
C GLY A 65 6.26 17.84 -90.44
N ARG A 66 7.09 17.98 -91.47
CA ARG A 66 8.13 17.00 -91.88
C ARG A 66 9.55 17.44 -91.51
N GLY A 67 9.69 18.50 -90.71
CA GLY A 67 10.98 18.99 -90.23
C GLY A 67 11.74 19.88 -91.22
N ILE A 68 11.09 20.41 -92.26
CA ILE A 68 11.68 21.38 -93.19
C ILE A 68 11.02 22.73 -92.97
N ASP A 69 11.76 23.68 -92.39
CA ASP A 69 11.30 25.06 -92.22
C ASP A 69 11.70 25.92 -93.41
N LEU A 70 10.75 26.68 -93.96
CA LEU A 70 10.99 27.62 -95.06
C LEU A 70 11.08 29.08 -94.60
N ASP A 71 10.67 29.38 -93.36
CA ASP A 71 10.67 30.74 -92.83
C ASP A 71 12.09 31.18 -92.45
N SER A 72 12.88 30.24 -91.96
CA SER A 72 14.30 30.43 -91.66
C SER A 72 15.18 29.84 -92.77
N LYS A 73 16.21 30.56 -93.20
CA LYS A 73 17.14 30.11 -94.26
C LYS A 73 18.14 29.04 -93.81
N HIS A 74 17.88 28.35 -92.69
CA HIS A 74 18.90 27.55 -91.99
C HIS A 74 19.31 26.28 -92.76
N PHE A 75 18.46 25.81 -93.69
CA PHE A 75 18.76 24.67 -94.55
C PHE A 75 19.44 25.06 -95.87
N LEU A 76 19.47 26.35 -96.22
CA LEU A 76 20.14 26.86 -97.41
C LEU A 76 21.51 27.39 -97.00
N LEU A 77 22.56 26.68 -97.41
CA LEU A 77 23.94 27.15 -97.26
C LEU A 77 24.47 27.47 -98.65
N GLN A 78 24.47 28.75 -99.00
CA GLN A 78 25.17 29.23 -100.19
C GLN A 78 26.64 29.46 -99.87
N VAL A 79 27.53 29.31 -100.87
CA VAL A 79 28.96 29.54 -100.68
C VAL A 79 29.24 30.96 -100.17
N SER A 80 28.42 31.94 -100.61
CA SER A 80 28.45 33.32 -100.10
C SER A 80 28.01 33.46 -98.64
N ASP A 81 27.15 32.56 -98.15
CA ASP A 81 26.66 32.62 -96.76
C ASP A 81 27.77 32.22 -95.79
N VAL A 82 28.67 31.31 -96.18
CA VAL A 82 29.81 30.90 -95.35
C VAL A 82 30.74 32.07 -95.05
N GLU A 83 31.00 32.92 -96.06
CA GLU A 83 31.82 34.13 -95.88
C GLU A 83 31.10 35.18 -95.01
N SER A 84 29.77 35.34 -95.20
CA SER A 84 28.96 36.24 -94.38
C SER A 84 28.90 35.80 -92.92
N ILE A 85 28.73 34.50 -92.65
CA ILE A 85 28.69 33.92 -91.30
C ILE A 85 30.05 34.05 -90.61
N ALA A 86 31.16 33.84 -91.34
CA ALA A 86 32.50 34.01 -90.80
C ALA A 86 32.83 35.47 -90.42
N GLN A 87 32.14 36.44 -91.04
CA GLN A 87 32.25 37.87 -90.75
C GLN A 87 31.24 38.36 -89.70
N MET A 88 30.32 37.51 -89.24
CA MET A 88 29.42 37.85 -88.13
C MET A 88 30.23 38.05 -86.85
N LYS A 89 29.96 39.15 -86.15
CA LYS A 89 30.52 39.40 -84.83
C LYS A 89 29.73 38.58 -83.81
N PRO A 90 30.35 38.11 -82.72
CA PRO A 90 29.67 37.34 -81.65
C PRO A 90 28.69 38.19 -80.81
N GLY A 91 28.19 39.30 -81.35
CA GLY A 91 27.36 40.28 -80.68
C GLY A 91 26.97 41.38 -81.68
N GLY A 92 25.85 41.20 -82.37
CA GLY A 92 25.28 42.15 -83.31
C GLY A 92 24.89 43.48 -82.64
N PRO A 93 25.08 44.64 -83.31
CA PRO A 93 24.68 45.95 -82.77
C PRO A 93 23.17 46.23 -82.84
N SER A 94 22.36 45.30 -83.35
CA SER A 94 20.92 45.47 -83.57
C SER A 94 20.11 44.30 -83.00
N LYS A 95 19.00 44.64 -82.34
CA LYS A 95 18.03 43.77 -81.65
C LYS A 95 17.42 42.64 -82.50
N HIS A 96 17.68 42.61 -83.80
CA HIS A 96 17.12 41.63 -84.73
C HIS A 96 18.14 40.68 -85.35
N GLU A 97 19.44 40.83 -85.03
CA GLU A 97 20.49 40.03 -85.67
C GLU A 97 21.31 39.12 -84.72
N ASP A 98 21.04 39.07 -83.42
CA ASP A 98 21.68 38.10 -82.53
C ASP A 98 20.82 37.80 -81.29
N ASP A 99 19.84 36.91 -81.46
CA ASP A 99 18.88 36.45 -80.45
C ASP A 99 19.45 35.30 -79.58
N LEU A 100 20.62 34.74 -79.91
CA LEU A 100 21.16 33.57 -79.21
C LEU A 100 21.92 33.93 -77.92
N LEU A 101 22.66 35.04 -77.90
CA LEU A 101 23.46 35.42 -76.74
C LEU A 101 22.57 36.03 -75.64
N GLU A 102 21.60 36.87 -76.01
CA GLU A 102 20.62 37.46 -75.09
C GLU A 102 19.73 36.37 -74.47
N THR A 103 19.28 35.37 -75.24
CA THR A 103 18.52 34.24 -74.69
C THR A 103 19.35 33.35 -73.75
N ILE A 104 20.66 33.19 -73.99
CA ILE A 104 21.55 32.47 -73.07
C ILE A 104 21.74 33.26 -71.78
N ASP A 105 21.96 34.58 -71.85
CA ASP A 105 22.14 35.43 -70.66
C ASP A 105 20.85 35.48 -69.81
N GLU A 106 19.68 35.59 -70.44
CA GLU A 106 18.40 35.50 -69.74
C GLU A 106 18.19 34.12 -69.09
N ALA A 107 18.56 33.04 -69.80
CA ALA A 107 18.49 31.68 -69.26
C ALA A 107 19.44 31.48 -68.05
N LEU A 108 20.63 32.09 -68.07
CA LEU A 108 21.58 32.06 -66.96
C LEU A 108 21.04 32.82 -65.74
N VAL A 109 20.43 34.00 -65.92
CA VAL A 109 19.78 34.75 -64.83
C VAL A 109 18.64 33.95 -64.20
N VAL A 110 17.86 33.24 -65.01
CA VAL A 110 16.78 32.37 -64.50
C VAL A 110 17.36 31.15 -63.77
N LEU A 111 18.45 30.56 -64.29
CA LEU A 111 19.14 29.45 -63.64
C LEU A 111 19.69 29.84 -62.27
N ASP A 112 20.32 31.01 -62.14
CA ASP A 112 20.85 31.51 -60.87
C ASP A 112 19.74 31.72 -59.85
N LYS A 113 18.61 32.32 -60.24
CA LYS A 113 17.43 32.45 -59.38
C LYS A 113 16.93 31.09 -58.89
N PHE A 114 16.87 30.09 -59.77
CA PHE A 114 16.47 28.73 -59.36
C PHE A 114 17.51 28.05 -58.47
N ALA A 115 18.80 28.31 -58.68
CA ALA A 115 19.87 27.81 -57.84
C ALA A 115 19.78 28.38 -56.41
N GLU A 116 19.53 29.68 -56.27
CA GLU A 116 19.29 30.34 -54.98
C GLU A 116 18.07 29.75 -54.26
N VAL A 117 16.94 29.63 -54.94
CA VAL A 117 15.71 29.05 -54.39
C VAL A 117 15.94 27.59 -53.96
N ARG A 118 16.69 26.82 -54.76
CA ARG A 118 17.04 25.44 -54.40
C ARG A 118 17.93 25.40 -53.17
N ALA A 119 18.92 26.29 -53.07
CA ALA A 119 19.82 26.36 -51.92
C ALA A 119 19.08 26.73 -50.63
N GLU A 120 18.17 27.71 -50.69
CA GLU A 120 17.31 28.10 -49.55
C GLU A 120 16.45 26.92 -49.08
N LYS A 121 15.72 26.26 -50.00
CA LYS A 121 14.88 25.10 -49.69
C LYS A 121 15.68 23.94 -49.10
N LEU A 122 16.88 23.68 -49.65
CA LEU A 122 17.75 22.62 -49.15
C LEU A 122 18.26 22.92 -47.73
N ASN A 123 18.63 24.18 -47.45
CA ASN A 123 19.05 24.58 -46.12
C ASN A 123 17.92 24.43 -45.10
N ARG A 124 16.70 24.87 -45.45
CA ARG A 124 15.53 24.69 -44.59
C ARG A 124 15.22 23.22 -44.33
N LEU A 125 15.30 22.36 -45.35
CA LEU A 125 15.11 20.92 -45.19
C LEU A 125 16.16 20.31 -44.25
N ARG A 126 17.44 20.68 -44.41
CA ARG A 126 18.54 20.20 -43.57
C ARG A 126 18.38 20.62 -42.11
N THR A 127 17.89 21.83 -41.83
CA THR A 127 17.61 22.27 -40.46
C THR A 127 16.54 21.38 -39.81
N VAL A 128 15.41 21.18 -40.51
CA VAL A 128 14.32 20.32 -40.02
C VAL A 128 14.77 18.87 -39.85
N GLU A 129 15.57 18.35 -40.77
CA GLU A 129 16.11 16.98 -40.69
C GLU A 129 17.01 16.81 -39.46
N ARG A 130 17.88 17.79 -39.16
CA ARG A 130 18.70 17.75 -37.95
C ARG A 130 17.87 17.83 -36.68
N GLU A 131 16.88 18.71 -36.63
CA GLU A 131 15.98 18.82 -35.48
C GLU A 131 15.19 17.53 -35.27
N LYS A 132 14.63 16.94 -36.34
CA LYS A 132 13.95 15.66 -36.30
C LYS A 132 14.86 14.55 -35.77
N ASN A 133 16.08 14.44 -36.30
CA ASN A 133 17.03 13.42 -35.87
C ASN A 133 17.46 13.63 -34.40
N ALA A 134 17.63 14.87 -33.97
CA ALA A 134 17.93 15.19 -32.57
C ALA A 134 16.78 14.87 -31.59
N LEU A 135 15.54 14.81 -32.09
CA LEU A 135 14.34 14.46 -31.32
C LEU A 135 14.00 12.96 -31.36
N ASP A 136 14.47 12.22 -32.37
CA ASP A 136 14.10 10.80 -32.55
C ASP A 136 14.57 9.93 -31.39
N ASP A 137 15.80 10.15 -30.91
CA ASP A 137 16.35 9.39 -29.78
C ASP A 137 15.56 9.64 -28.49
N LYS A 138 15.23 10.90 -28.19
CA LYS A 138 14.41 11.27 -27.02
C LYS A 138 13.00 10.69 -27.10
N LYS A 139 12.43 10.66 -28.30
CA LYS A 139 11.12 10.04 -28.54
C LYS A 139 11.18 8.54 -28.26
N ARG A 140 12.19 7.84 -28.78
CA ARG A 140 12.37 6.39 -28.54
C ARG A 140 12.55 6.08 -27.07
N GLU A 141 13.36 6.86 -26.36
CA GLU A 141 13.55 6.72 -24.91
C GLU A 141 12.23 6.89 -24.14
N ALA A 142 11.41 7.89 -24.51
CA ALA A 142 10.10 8.09 -23.90
C ALA A 142 9.12 6.94 -24.21
N GLU A 143 9.12 6.41 -25.44
CA GLU A 143 8.29 5.26 -25.81
C GLU A 143 8.72 3.98 -25.06
N ASP A 144 10.02 3.75 -24.93
CA ASP A 144 10.56 2.61 -24.19
C ASP A 144 10.29 2.72 -22.69
N PHE A 145 10.36 3.92 -22.11
CA PHE A 145 9.93 4.17 -20.74
C PHE A 145 8.46 3.79 -20.53
N LEU A 146 7.56 4.20 -21.43
CA LEU A 146 6.14 3.86 -21.34
C LEU A 146 5.91 2.35 -21.49
N ARG A 147 6.66 1.67 -22.38
CA ARG A 147 6.60 0.20 -22.50
C ARG A 147 7.05 -0.47 -21.21
N LEU A 148 8.15 -0.02 -20.62
CA LEU A 148 8.68 -0.57 -19.37
C LEU A 148 7.70 -0.34 -18.20
N GLN A 149 7.07 0.83 -18.12
CA GLN A 149 6.02 1.09 -17.13
C GLN A 149 4.83 0.14 -17.30
N ASN A 150 4.37 -0.07 -18.54
CA ASN A 150 3.28 -1.00 -18.81
C ASN A 150 3.64 -2.43 -18.37
N ASP A 151 4.86 -2.88 -18.66
CA ASP A 151 5.33 -4.20 -18.26
C ASP A 151 5.51 -4.32 -16.75
N HIS A 152 5.98 -3.27 -16.08
CA HIS A 152 6.02 -3.19 -14.62
C HIS A 152 4.62 -3.32 -14.01
N VAL A 153 3.64 -2.57 -14.51
CA VAL A 153 2.24 -2.64 -14.03
C VAL A 153 1.66 -4.04 -14.25
N ARG A 154 1.93 -4.67 -15.40
CA ARG A 154 1.50 -6.06 -15.66
C ARG A 154 2.14 -7.05 -14.69
N ALA A 155 3.44 -6.92 -14.42
CA ALA A 155 4.15 -7.77 -13.47
C ALA A 155 3.59 -7.59 -12.05
N LEU A 156 3.35 -6.36 -11.64
CA LEU A 156 2.76 -6.02 -10.35
C LEU A 156 1.33 -6.56 -10.21
N SER A 157 0.51 -6.44 -11.27
CA SER A 157 -0.84 -7.02 -11.31
C SER A 157 -0.81 -8.54 -11.12
N ARG A 158 0.08 -9.26 -11.82
CA ARG A 158 0.25 -10.71 -11.62
C ARG A 158 0.70 -11.05 -10.19
N TRP A 159 1.61 -10.26 -9.63
CA TRP A 159 2.07 -10.44 -8.26
C TRP A 159 0.92 -10.28 -7.25
N TYR A 160 0.09 -9.24 -7.39
CA TYR A 160 -1.09 -9.06 -6.55
C TYR A 160 -2.11 -10.19 -6.70
N GLN A 161 -2.37 -10.64 -7.94
CA GLN A 161 -3.26 -11.77 -8.19
C GLN A 161 -2.76 -13.05 -7.51
N TRP A 162 -1.45 -13.32 -7.58
CA TRP A 162 -0.85 -14.47 -6.91
C TRP A 162 -0.95 -14.36 -5.38
N ASN A 163 -0.66 -13.20 -4.79
CA ASN A 163 -0.81 -13.00 -3.35
C ASN A 163 -2.26 -13.18 -2.91
N LEU A 164 -3.22 -12.60 -3.64
CA LEU A 164 -4.64 -12.78 -3.36
C LEU A 164 -5.02 -14.26 -3.42
N TRP A 165 -4.57 -14.98 -4.44
CA TRP A 165 -4.80 -16.41 -4.55
C TRP A 165 -4.22 -17.19 -3.36
N GLN A 166 -2.99 -16.89 -2.92
CA GLN A 166 -2.41 -17.51 -1.73
C GLN A 166 -3.23 -17.25 -0.46
N CYS A 167 -3.69 -16.01 -0.28
CA CYS A 167 -4.54 -15.65 0.84
C CYS A 167 -5.85 -16.44 0.81
N LEU A 168 -6.53 -16.51 -0.35
CA LEU A 168 -7.78 -17.27 -0.50
C LEU A 168 -7.57 -18.77 -0.25
N MET A 169 -6.46 -19.35 -0.72
CA MET A 169 -6.13 -20.75 -0.45
C MET A 169 -5.87 -21.01 1.04
N THR A 170 -5.28 -20.04 1.73
CA THR A 170 -5.03 -20.14 3.18
C THR A 170 -6.31 -19.95 3.97
N ASP A 171 -7.13 -18.98 3.59
CA ASP A 171 -8.44 -18.71 4.17
C ASP A 171 -9.33 -19.95 4.09
N GLN A 172 -9.42 -20.59 2.92
CA GLN A 172 -10.19 -21.83 2.76
C GLN A 172 -9.69 -22.95 3.69
N LYS A 173 -8.37 -23.08 3.86
CA LYS A 173 -7.80 -24.07 4.79
C LYS A 173 -8.17 -23.76 6.24
N LEU A 174 -8.12 -22.49 6.63
CA LEU A 174 -8.48 -22.05 7.97
C LEU A 174 -9.96 -22.25 8.25
N VAL A 175 -10.84 -21.93 7.30
CA VAL A 175 -12.28 -22.20 7.40
C VAL A 175 -12.53 -23.69 7.65
N ASN A 176 -11.92 -24.57 6.86
CA ASN A 176 -12.08 -26.02 7.05
C ASN A 176 -11.57 -26.48 8.44
N VAL A 177 -10.50 -25.89 8.96
CA VAL A 177 -9.98 -26.20 10.31
C VAL A 177 -10.91 -25.68 11.40
N ILE A 178 -11.47 -24.47 11.24
CA ILE A 178 -12.44 -23.91 12.18
C ILE A 178 -13.69 -24.79 12.22
N GLU A 179 -14.24 -25.16 11.07
CA GLU A 179 -15.42 -26.04 11.00
C GLU A 179 -15.16 -27.39 11.69
N ALA A 180 -13.97 -27.97 11.52
CA ALA A 180 -13.57 -29.21 12.19
C ALA A 180 -13.45 -29.05 13.71
N LEU A 181 -12.84 -27.95 14.18
CA LEU A 181 -12.70 -27.67 15.61
C LEU A 181 -14.04 -27.31 16.26
N GLU A 182 -14.93 -26.61 15.56
CA GLU A 182 -16.28 -26.32 16.03
C GLU A 182 -17.11 -27.60 16.17
N THR A 183 -16.94 -28.56 15.25
CA THR A 183 -17.58 -29.87 15.37
C THR A 183 -17.01 -30.67 16.53
N GLU A 184 -15.68 -30.74 16.68
CA GLU A 184 -15.04 -31.41 17.82
C GLU A 184 -15.42 -30.78 19.16
N LEU A 185 -15.46 -29.45 19.25
CA LEU A 185 -15.91 -28.73 20.45
C LEU A 185 -17.39 -29.03 20.75
N ALA A 186 -18.25 -29.09 19.74
CA ALA A 186 -19.66 -29.44 19.92
C ALA A 186 -19.80 -30.87 20.45
N GLU A 187 -19.02 -31.82 19.94
CA GLU A 187 -19.02 -33.22 20.39
C GLU A 187 -18.50 -33.36 21.83
N GLU A 188 -17.38 -32.72 22.19
CA GLU A 188 -16.83 -32.72 23.55
C GLU A 188 -17.76 -32.01 24.54
N THR A 189 -18.35 -30.87 24.14
CA THR A 189 -19.33 -30.18 25.01
C THR A 189 -20.59 -31.00 25.20
N GLU A 190 -21.03 -31.77 24.20
CA GLU A 190 -22.13 -32.73 24.32
C GLU A 190 -21.79 -33.88 25.28
N GLN A 191 -20.62 -34.51 25.10
CA GLN A 191 -20.18 -35.63 25.94
C GLN A 191 -20.03 -35.21 27.41
N ASN A 192 -19.58 -33.99 27.65
CA ASN A 192 -19.29 -33.49 28.99
C ASN A 192 -20.42 -32.65 29.59
N LYS A 193 -21.63 -32.62 29.00
CA LYS A 193 -22.76 -31.84 29.53
C LYS A 193 -23.05 -32.09 31.00
N ASP A 194 -23.07 -33.36 31.39
CA ASP A 194 -23.39 -33.75 32.77
C ASP A 194 -22.30 -33.27 33.73
N ASP A 195 -21.02 -33.40 33.36
CA ASP A 195 -19.90 -32.91 34.16
C ASP A 195 -19.89 -31.39 34.27
N ILE A 196 -20.22 -30.67 33.19
CA ILE A 196 -20.34 -29.21 33.18
C ILE A 196 -21.44 -28.78 34.17
N THR A 197 -22.64 -29.36 34.05
CA THR A 197 -23.75 -29.04 34.97
C THR A 197 -23.44 -29.42 36.42
N HIS A 198 -22.73 -30.53 36.64
CA HIS A 198 -22.31 -30.94 37.96
C HIS A 198 -21.31 -29.96 38.59
N CYS A 199 -20.31 -29.51 37.81
CA CYS A 199 -19.34 -28.51 38.25
C CYS A 199 -20.02 -27.17 38.58
N GLU A 200 -20.94 -26.70 37.74
CA GLU A 200 -21.71 -25.47 38.00
C GLU A 200 -22.53 -25.57 39.30
N LEU A 201 -23.16 -26.72 39.54
CA LEU A 201 -23.92 -26.96 40.76
C LEU A 201 -22.98 -27.01 41.98
N LEU A 202 -21.81 -27.62 41.84
CA LEU A 202 -20.83 -27.73 42.89
C LEU A 202 -20.24 -26.37 43.26
N GLU A 203 -19.97 -25.50 42.29
CA GLU A 203 -19.53 -24.12 42.51
C GLU A 203 -20.58 -23.33 43.32
N LYS A 204 -21.86 -23.40 42.91
CA LYS A 204 -22.96 -22.78 43.68
C LYS A 204 -23.02 -23.30 45.11
N HIS A 205 -22.96 -24.62 45.28
CA HIS A 205 -22.97 -25.22 46.61
C HIS A 205 -21.76 -24.82 47.45
N PHE A 206 -20.59 -24.68 46.83
CA PHE A 206 -19.37 -24.24 47.50
C PHE A 206 -19.48 -22.79 47.96
N GLU A 207 -20.02 -21.90 47.13
CA GLU A 207 -20.29 -20.50 47.49
C GLU A 207 -21.29 -20.38 48.65
N GLU A 208 -22.40 -21.12 48.59
CA GLU A 208 -23.42 -21.19 49.64
C GLU A 208 -22.81 -21.68 50.97
N ARG A 209 -22.08 -22.81 50.93
CA ARG A 209 -21.38 -23.33 52.12
C ARG A 209 -20.32 -22.37 52.63
N GLY A 210 -19.62 -21.68 51.73
CA GLY A 210 -18.63 -20.66 52.07
C GLY A 210 -19.26 -19.49 52.82
N ALA A 211 -20.44 -19.03 52.40
CA ALA A 211 -21.21 -18.01 53.10
C ALA A 211 -21.68 -18.50 54.48
N ALA A 212 -22.30 -19.68 54.55
CA ALA A 212 -22.75 -20.27 55.81
C ALA A 212 -21.59 -20.49 56.80
N TYR A 213 -20.42 -20.92 56.32
CA TYR A 213 -19.24 -21.10 57.15
C TYR A 213 -18.72 -19.77 57.72
N LYS A 214 -18.76 -18.68 56.95
CA LYS A 214 -18.40 -17.34 57.45
C LYS A 214 -19.33 -16.89 58.58
N GLU A 215 -20.63 -17.14 58.44
CA GLU A 215 -21.62 -16.84 59.48
C GLU A 215 -21.38 -17.66 60.74
N VAL A 216 -21.25 -18.99 60.61
CA VAL A 216 -20.98 -19.89 61.75
C VAL A 216 -19.67 -19.51 62.43
N LYS A 217 -18.63 -19.15 61.67
CA LYS A 217 -17.34 -18.71 62.22
C LYS A 217 -17.47 -17.41 63.01
N ALA A 218 -18.27 -16.46 62.53
CA ALA A 218 -18.54 -15.21 63.26
C ALA A 218 -19.31 -15.48 64.55
N ALA A 219 -20.39 -16.27 64.48
CA ALA A 219 -21.18 -16.65 65.64
C ALA A 219 -20.36 -17.45 66.67
N ALA A 220 -19.50 -18.37 66.22
CA ALA A 220 -18.60 -19.10 67.12
C ALA A 220 -17.59 -18.16 67.80
N ALA A 221 -17.03 -17.19 67.08
CA ALA A 221 -16.12 -16.20 67.66
C ALA A 221 -16.80 -15.32 68.71
N GLU A 222 -18.08 -14.99 68.51
CA GLU A 222 -18.90 -14.27 69.49
C GLU A 222 -19.21 -15.16 70.70
N ALA A 223 -19.63 -16.40 70.48
CA ALA A 223 -19.85 -17.38 71.55
C ALA A 223 -18.59 -17.63 72.40
N PHE A 224 -17.40 -17.64 71.80
CA PHE A 224 -16.14 -17.73 72.55
C PHE A 224 -15.88 -16.50 73.44
N LYS A 225 -16.24 -15.30 72.98
CA LYS A 225 -16.14 -14.08 73.80
C LYS A 225 -17.12 -14.14 74.98
N ASP A 226 -18.35 -14.55 74.71
CA ASP A 226 -19.39 -14.68 75.75
C ASP A 226 -19.02 -15.74 76.78
N LEU A 227 -18.49 -16.89 76.32
CA LEU A 227 -18.01 -17.95 77.19
C LEU A 227 -16.86 -17.45 78.09
N ALA A 228 -15.90 -16.68 77.55
CA ALA A 228 -14.84 -16.08 78.35
C ALA A 228 -15.36 -15.07 79.40
N VAL A 229 -16.45 -14.35 79.09
CA VAL A 229 -17.13 -13.48 80.07
C VAL A 229 -17.80 -14.31 81.15
N HIS A 230 -18.53 -15.37 80.77
CA HIS A 230 -19.19 -16.27 81.71
C HIS A 230 -18.20 -17.03 82.60
N GLU A 231 -17.05 -17.47 82.08
CA GLU A 231 -15.97 -18.07 82.87
C GLU A 231 -15.42 -17.09 83.91
N LYS A 232 -15.15 -15.83 83.52
CA LYS A 232 -14.74 -14.78 84.48
C LYS A 232 -15.81 -14.55 85.55
N GLN A 233 -17.09 -14.51 85.16
CA GLN A 233 -18.20 -14.40 86.10
C GLN A 233 -18.27 -15.61 87.04
N GLN A 234 -18.08 -16.83 86.52
CA GLN A 234 -18.06 -18.05 87.32
C GLN A 234 -16.93 -18.03 88.35
N VAL A 235 -15.70 -17.70 87.94
CA VAL A 235 -14.55 -17.57 88.86
C VAL A 235 -14.86 -16.52 89.94
N ASN A 236 -15.37 -15.36 89.57
CA ASN A 236 -15.76 -14.31 90.52
C ASN A 236 -16.85 -14.78 91.50
N LEU A 237 -17.86 -15.52 91.02
CA LEU A 237 -18.92 -16.08 91.86
C LEU A 237 -18.39 -17.19 92.78
N GLU A 238 -17.48 -18.03 92.30
CA GLU A 238 -16.81 -19.05 93.11
C GLU A 238 -15.94 -18.43 94.20
N GLU A 239 -15.18 -17.38 93.89
CA GLU A 239 -14.42 -16.61 94.87
C GLU A 239 -15.33 -15.94 95.90
N ARG A 240 -16.43 -15.29 95.45
CA ARG A 240 -17.44 -14.72 96.35
C ARG A 240 -18.07 -15.80 97.23
N LYS A 241 -18.36 -16.98 96.71
CA LYS A 241 -18.89 -18.13 97.46
C LYS A 241 -17.86 -18.64 98.48
N LYS A 242 -16.59 -18.79 98.10
CA LYS A 242 -15.49 -19.16 99.02
C LYS A 242 -15.31 -18.13 100.13
N HIS A 243 -15.33 -16.83 99.80
CA HIS A 243 -15.21 -15.74 100.76
C HIS A 243 -16.44 -15.65 101.69
N ALA A 244 -17.66 -15.81 101.16
CA ALA A 244 -18.90 -15.88 101.95
C ALA A 244 -18.89 -17.10 102.89
N ASN A 245 -18.47 -18.27 102.41
CA ASN A 245 -18.29 -19.46 103.24
C ASN A 245 -17.21 -19.27 104.31
N GLY A 246 -16.10 -18.59 103.97
CA GLY A 246 -15.06 -18.21 104.93
C GLY A 246 -15.57 -17.26 106.00
N LYS A 247 -16.33 -16.22 105.62
CA LYS A 247 -17.02 -15.31 106.55
C LYS A 247 -18.02 -16.06 107.42
N GLY A 248 -18.81 -16.97 106.85
CA GLY A 248 -19.74 -17.84 107.58
C GLY A 248 -19.04 -18.72 108.62
N LYS A 249 -17.91 -19.36 108.26
CA LYS A 249 -17.10 -20.13 109.20
C LYS A 249 -16.50 -19.25 110.31
N LYS A 250 -16.01 -18.05 109.99
CA LYS A 250 -15.50 -17.08 111.00
C LYS A 250 -16.60 -16.61 111.94
N LEU A 251 -17.80 -16.29 111.43
CA LEU A 251 -18.95 -15.92 112.24
C LEU A 251 -19.41 -17.07 113.13
N LYS A 252 -19.47 -18.31 112.61
CA LYS A 252 -19.73 -19.50 113.42
C LYS A 252 -18.67 -19.68 114.51
N LYS A 253 -17.38 -19.48 114.22
CA LYS A 253 -16.32 -19.56 115.22
C LYS A 253 -16.47 -18.47 116.29
N LYS A 254 -16.80 -17.24 115.91
CA LYS A 254 -17.09 -16.14 116.86
C LYS A 254 -18.32 -16.45 117.72
N SER A 255 -19.42 -16.95 117.15
CA SER A 255 -20.62 -17.29 117.91
C SER A 255 -20.38 -18.46 118.86
N VAL A 256 -19.63 -19.49 118.43
CA VAL A 256 -19.23 -20.60 119.30
C VAL A 256 -18.34 -20.11 120.43
N GLN A 257 -17.42 -19.18 120.18
CA GLN A 257 -16.54 -18.63 121.20
C GLN A 257 -17.29 -17.72 122.19
N GLU A 258 -18.28 -16.97 121.72
CA GLU A 258 -19.18 -16.16 122.56
C GLU A 258 -20.11 -17.05 123.42
N VAL A 259 -20.65 -18.13 122.85
CA VAL A 259 -21.45 -19.12 123.58
C VAL A 259 -20.60 -19.88 124.60
N CYS A 260 -19.38 -20.28 124.25
CA CYS A 260 -18.44 -20.93 125.16
C CYS A 260 -18.06 -20.01 126.32
N GLY A 261 -17.81 -18.72 126.04
CA GLY A 261 -17.57 -17.69 127.06
C GLY A 261 -18.77 -17.47 128.00
N ARG A 262 -20.00 -17.53 127.48
CA ARG A 262 -21.21 -17.49 128.32
C ARG A 262 -21.37 -18.75 129.16
N LEU A 263 -21.08 -19.93 128.61
CA LEU A 263 -21.15 -21.21 129.31
C LEU A 263 -20.12 -21.33 130.43
N THR A 264 -18.90 -20.83 130.25
CA THR A 264 -17.88 -20.78 131.31
C THR A 264 -18.33 -19.91 132.48
N ASN A 265 -18.96 -18.76 132.20
CA ASN A 265 -19.45 -17.86 133.25
C ASN A 265 -20.62 -18.49 134.04
N ILE A 266 -21.56 -19.15 133.36
CA ILE A 266 -22.68 -19.84 134.02
C ILE A 266 -22.18 -21.02 134.88
N ASN A 267 -21.15 -21.74 134.42
CA ASN A 267 -20.56 -22.83 135.20
C ASN A 267 -19.78 -22.33 136.42
N SER A 268 -19.04 -21.21 136.33
CA SER A 268 -18.38 -20.63 137.50
C SER A 268 -19.40 -20.18 138.57
N GLU A 269 -20.51 -19.57 138.16
CA GLU A 269 -21.58 -19.17 139.08
C GLU A 269 -22.26 -20.37 139.77
N LYS A 270 -22.44 -21.49 139.04
CA LYS A 270 -22.99 -22.73 139.61
C LYS A 270 -22.04 -23.40 140.60
N ILE A 271 -20.74 -23.46 140.29
CA ILE A 271 -19.72 -24.03 141.20
C ILE A 271 -19.68 -23.23 142.51
N GLU A 272 -19.79 -21.91 142.43
CA GLU A 272 -19.79 -21.04 143.61
C GLU A 272 -21.05 -21.22 144.48
N LYS A 273 -22.21 -21.45 143.88
CA LYS A 273 -23.44 -21.81 144.61
C LYS A 273 -23.35 -23.17 145.29
N GLU A 274 -22.81 -24.18 144.61
CA GLU A 274 -22.67 -25.52 145.20
C GLU A 274 -21.62 -25.55 146.32
N ARG A 275 -20.54 -24.76 146.23
CA ARG A 275 -19.59 -24.58 147.35
C ARG A 275 -20.25 -23.99 148.60
N LYS A 276 -21.17 -23.03 148.44
CA LYS A 276 -21.93 -22.47 149.56
C LYS A 276 -22.87 -23.51 150.19
N ARG A 277 -23.55 -24.31 149.37
CA ARG A 277 -24.40 -25.41 149.85
C ARG A 277 -23.62 -26.48 150.61
N HIS A 278 -22.44 -26.85 150.14
CA HIS A 278 -21.58 -27.83 150.81
C HIS A 278 -21.14 -27.34 152.20
N ALA A 279 -20.76 -26.06 152.31
CA ALA A 279 -20.40 -25.45 153.59
C ALA A 279 -21.58 -25.41 154.59
N GLU A 280 -22.81 -25.17 154.10
CA GLU A 280 -24.02 -25.22 154.94
C GLU A 280 -24.30 -26.65 155.46
N GLN A 281 -24.11 -27.66 154.60
CA GLN A 281 -24.27 -29.08 154.97
C GLN A 281 -23.22 -29.56 155.98
N GLU A 282 -21.97 -29.10 155.88
CA GLU A 282 -20.93 -29.39 156.88
C GLU A 282 -21.30 -28.81 158.26
N SER A 283 -21.82 -27.59 158.33
CA SER A 283 -22.27 -27.01 159.61
C SER A 283 -23.48 -27.75 160.20
N LEU A 284 -24.34 -28.33 159.36
CA LEU A 284 -25.47 -29.16 159.79
C LEU A 284 -25.00 -30.53 160.31
N MET A 285 -23.98 -31.13 159.69
CA MET A 285 -23.35 -32.36 160.18
C MET A 285 -22.69 -32.15 161.55
N GLU A 286 -21.97 -31.04 161.73
CA GLU A 286 -21.34 -30.70 163.02
C GLU A 286 -22.37 -30.48 164.15
N LYS A 287 -23.54 -29.93 163.81
CA LYS A 287 -24.68 -29.83 164.75
C LYS A 287 -25.28 -31.22 165.05
N GLY A 288 -25.34 -32.11 164.06
CA GLY A 288 -25.81 -33.49 164.24
C GLY A 288 -24.87 -34.33 165.12
N GLU A 289 -23.56 -34.16 164.99
CA GLU A 289 -22.57 -34.84 165.83
C GLU A 289 -22.68 -34.44 167.31
N LYS A 290 -22.91 -33.15 167.60
CA LYS A 290 -23.16 -32.68 168.99
C LYS A 290 -24.42 -33.27 169.61
N VAL A 291 -25.46 -33.52 168.81
CA VAL A 291 -26.69 -34.18 169.27
C VAL A 291 -26.47 -35.67 169.53
N LEU A 292 -25.67 -36.34 168.70
CA LEU A 292 -25.29 -37.75 168.91
C LEU A 292 -24.36 -37.94 170.12
N GLU A 293 -23.50 -36.96 170.43
CA GLU A 293 -22.65 -36.98 171.63
C GLU A 293 -23.46 -36.79 172.92
N GLY A 294 -24.57 -36.03 172.86
CA GLY A 294 -25.57 -35.96 173.94
C GLY A 294 -26.30 -37.30 174.19
N ILE A 295 -26.62 -38.05 173.13
CA ILE A 295 -27.26 -39.38 173.20
C ILE A 295 -26.25 -40.46 173.64
N ARG A 296 -24.95 -40.27 173.37
CA ARG A 296 -23.88 -41.16 173.85
C ARG A 296 -23.66 -41.07 175.37
N ASN A 297 -23.86 -39.89 175.96
CA ASN A 297 -23.70 -39.69 177.40
C ASN A 297 -24.90 -40.19 178.23
N SER A 298 -26.08 -40.36 177.62
CA SER A 298 -27.28 -40.91 178.29
C SER A 298 -27.33 -42.44 178.37
N LEU A 299 -26.31 -43.15 177.87
CA LEU A 299 -26.21 -44.62 177.82
C LEU A 299 -25.05 -45.20 178.68
N LYS A 300 -24.52 -44.45 179.65
CA LYS A 300 -23.67 -44.98 180.73
C LYS A 300 -24.39 -44.87 182.08
N GLY A 301 -24.86 -46.00 182.60
CA GLY A 301 -25.32 -46.14 183.99
C GLY A 301 -24.16 -46.41 184.96
N VAL A 302 -24.12 -45.60 186.03
CA VAL A 302 -23.91 -45.85 187.49
C VAL A 302 -22.94 -46.99 187.90
N PRO A 303 -21.98 -46.79 188.83
CA PRO A 303 -22.09 -46.10 190.13
C PRO A 303 -21.81 -44.59 190.15
#